data_AF-A0A3P7FK15-F1
#
_entry.id   AF-A0A3P7FK15-F1
#
_cell.length_a   1.000
_cell.length_b   1.000
_cell.length_c   1.000
_cell.angle_alpha   90.00
_cell.angle_beta   90.00
_cell.angle_gamma   90.00
#
_symmetry.space_group_name_H-M   'P 1'
#
loop_
_entity.id
_entity.type
_entity.pdbx_description
1 polymer ?
#
loop_
_entity_poly.entity_id
_entity_poly.type
_entity_poly.pdbx_seq_one_letter_code
_entity_poly.pdbx_strand_id
1 'polypeptide(L)'
;MGWRGTTRYGSLNAHHRQDLSRRDDLESWLYMIVELTNGSLPWRFITDRSLVQKAKEDARTITKETFFEKCPLQYDQILQIIDKLEFDEIPPYATFYNILNEMADENGIVVTMKYDWDDSLSSGTSTTNAISPDQSASRSHKAENIGQDRPSHEDLRV
;
A
#
# COMPACT_ATOMS: atom_id res chain seq x y z
N MET A 1 -15.62 -16.94 -19.58
CA MET A 1 -15.66 -15.99 -18.45
C MET A 1 -14.44 -15.08 -18.55
N GLY A 2 -14.66 -13.77 -18.70
CA GLY A 2 -13.60 -12.78 -18.95
C GLY A 2 -12.98 -12.28 -17.64
N TRP A 3 -11.65 -12.16 -17.63
CA TRP A 3 -10.91 -11.61 -16.51
C TRP A 3 -11.21 -10.11 -16.36
N ARG A 4 -11.57 -9.68 -15.14
CA ARG A 4 -12.04 -8.32 -14.81
C ARG A 4 -11.13 -7.57 -13.82
N GLY A 5 -9.92 -8.07 -13.58
CA GLY A 5 -8.96 -7.47 -12.62
C GLY A 5 -7.98 -6.48 -13.27
N THR A 6 -7.11 -5.89 -12.45
CA THR A 6 -5.98 -5.06 -12.90
C THR A 6 -4.72 -5.93 -13.05
N THR A 7 -4.02 -5.88 -14.19
CA THR A 7 -3.01 -6.91 -14.55
C THR A 7 -1.82 -6.82 -13.61
N ARG A 8 -1.52 -5.59 -13.21
CA ARG A 8 -0.47 -5.21 -12.30
C ARG A 8 -0.58 -5.92 -10.95
N TYR A 9 -1.77 -5.94 -10.35
CA TYR A 9 -1.96 -6.46 -8.98
C TYR A 9 -2.63 -7.84 -8.93
N GLY A 10 -3.28 -8.32 -10.01
CA GLY A 10 -3.96 -9.61 -9.98
C GLY A 10 -3.03 -10.79 -9.65
N SER A 11 -3.44 -11.68 -8.75
CA SER A 11 -2.67 -12.85 -8.32
C SER A 11 -2.19 -13.75 -9.46
N LEU A 12 -1.21 -14.62 -9.20
CA LEU A 12 -0.83 -15.66 -10.16
C LEU A 12 -2.02 -16.56 -10.53
N ASN A 13 -2.89 -16.91 -9.59
CA ASN A 13 -4.10 -17.68 -9.88
C ASN A 13 -5.03 -16.93 -10.85
N ALA A 14 -5.15 -15.61 -10.70
CA ALA A 14 -5.91 -14.77 -11.63
C ALA A 14 -5.30 -14.78 -13.04
N HIS A 15 -3.96 -14.86 -13.17
CA HIS A 15 -3.28 -15.06 -14.45
C HIS A 15 -3.56 -16.45 -15.04
N HIS A 16 -3.51 -17.50 -14.20
CA HIS A 16 -3.83 -18.88 -14.57
C HIS A 16 -5.33 -19.15 -14.81
N ARG A 17 -6.20 -18.14 -14.66
CA ARG A 17 -7.66 -18.23 -14.85
C ARG A 17 -8.31 -19.23 -13.88
N GLN A 18 -7.75 -19.38 -12.69
CA GLN A 18 -8.35 -20.14 -11.61
C GLN A 18 -9.43 -19.31 -10.91
N ASP A 19 -10.28 -19.98 -10.14
CA ASP A 19 -11.18 -19.29 -9.22
C ASP A 19 -10.36 -18.57 -8.15
N LEU A 20 -10.84 -17.38 -7.76
CA LEU A 20 -10.15 -16.53 -6.79
C LEU A 20 -10.74 -16.72 -5.39
N SER A 21 -9.88 -16.52 -4.39
CA SER A 21 -10.12 -16.74 -2.98
C SER A 21 -9.46 -15.64 -2.14
N ARG A 22 -9.54 -15.77 -0.81
CA ARG A 22 -8.96 -14.80 0.13
C ARG A 22 -7.45 -14.62 -0.02
N ARG A 23 -6.71 -15.65 -0.44
CA ARG A 23 -5.26 -15.56 -0.67
C ARG A 23 -4.90 -14.64 -1.84
N ASP A 24 -5.79 -14.52 -2.82
CA ASP A 24 -5.58 -13.71 -4.02
C ASP A 24 -5.70 -12.20 -3.72
N ASP A 25 -6.58 -11.83 -2.79
CA ASP A 25 -6.65 -10.48 -2.26
C ASP A 25 -5.40 -10.12 -1.46
N LEU A 26 -4.86 -11.06 -0.66
CA LEU A 26 -3.60 -10.87 0.07
C LEU A 26 -2.39 -10.73 -0.87
N GLU A 27 -2.32 -11.52 -1.94
CA GLU A 27 -1.27 -11.37 -2.96
C GLU A 27 -1.36 -10.00 -3.65
N SER A 28 -2.57 -9.56 -3.97
CA SER A 28 -2.81 -8.23 -4.55
C SER A 28 -2.39 -7.11 -3.61
N TRP A 29 -2.70 -7.25 -2.31
CA TRP A 29 -2.27 -6.33 -1.27
C TRP A 29 -0.75 -6.27 -1.11
N LEU A 30 -0.07 -7.42 -1.12
CA LEU A 30 1.39 -7.47 -1.07
C LEU A 30 2.01 -6.70 -2.24
N TYR A 31 1.49 -6.86 -3.46
CA TYR A 31 1.97 -6.08 -4.60
C TYR A 31 1.75 -4.58 -4.46
N MET A 32 0.64 -4.15 -3.84
CA MET A 32 0.42 -2.73 -3.57
C MET A 32 1.45 -2.18 -2.58
N ILE A 33 1.71 -2.86 -1.46
CA ILE A 33 2.67 -2.37 -0.47
C ILE A 33 4.12 -2.43 -0.98
N VAL A 34 4.48 -3.43 -1.79
CA VAL A 34 5.78 -3.46 -2.49
C VAL A 34 5.91 -2.27 -3.44
N GLU A 35 4.85 -1.93 -4.18
CA GLU A 35 4.88 -0.76 -5.07
C GLU A 35 5.00 0.55 -4.28
N LEU A 36 4.34 0.67 -3.13
CA LEU A 36 4.44 1.84 -2.25
C LEU A 36 5.86 1.99 -1.68
N THR A 37 6.48 0.90 -1.22
CA THR A 37 7.82 0.92 -0.63
C THR A 37 8.94 1.08 -1.67
N ASN A 38 8.88 0.33 -2.78
CA ASN A 38 9.93 0.33 -3.81
C ASN A 38 9.71 1.40 -4.90
N GLY A 39 8.53 2.02 -4.96
CA GLY A 39 8.09 3.00 -5.96
C GLY A 39 7.62 2.40 -7.29
N SER A 40 7.91 1.12 -7.56
CA SER A 40 7.44 0.43 -8.76
C SER A 40 7.50 -1.09 -8.62
N LEU A 41 6.62 -1.78 -9.36
CA LEU A 41 6.74 -3.21 -9.61
C LEU A 41 7.59 -3.47 -10.88
N PRO A 42 8.35 -4.57 -10.95
CA PRO A 42 9.18 -4.90 -12.11
C PRO A 42 8.40 -4.95 -13.42
N TRP A 43 7.12 -5.34 -13.36
CA TRP A 43 6.22 -5.44 -14.50
C TRP A 43 5.36 -4.19 -14.74
N ARG A 44 5.66 -3.04 -14.12
CA ARG A 44 4.86 -1.79 -14.23
C ARG A 44 4.53 -1.37 -15.66
N PHE A 45 5.48 -1.55 -16.58
CA PHE A 45 5.38 -1.15 -17.98
C PHE A 45 5.08 -2.31 -18.95
N ILE A 46 4.88 -3.52 -18.44
CA ILE A 46 4.55 -4.68 -19.25
C ILE A 46 3.03 -4.72 -19.47
N THR A 47 2.61 -4.66 -20.73
CA THR A 47 1.20 -4.70 -21.12
C THR A 47 0.72 -6.12 -21.45
N ASP A 48 1.62 -6.97 -21.94
CA ASP A 48 1.31 -8.36 -22.25
C ASP A 48 1.10 -9.18 -20.96
N ARG A 49 -0.07 -9.82 -20.87
CA ARG A 49 -0.48 -10.55 -19.66
C ARG A 49 0.42 -11.76 -19.37
N SER A 50 0.88 -12.46 -20.40
CA SER A 50 1.74 -13.64 -20.22
C SER A 50 3.13 -13.24 -19.73
N LEU A 51 3.65 -12.10 -20.19
CA LEU A 51 4.91 -11.54 -19.69
C LEU A 51 4.78 -11.03 -18.24
N VAL A 52 3.63 -10.43 -17.87
CA VAL A 52 3.37 -10.06 -16.47
C VAL A 52 3.30 -11.30 -15.58
N GLN A 53 2.62 -12.36 -16.02
CA GLN A 53 2.56 -13.63 -15.29
C GLN A 53 3.97 -14.18 -15.07
N LYS A 54 4.79 -14.29 -16.13
CA LYS A 54 6.17 -14.75 -16.03
C LYS A 54 7.00 -13.91 -15.06
N ALA A 55 6.89 -12.58 -15.13
CA ALA A 55 7.61 -11.70 -14.21
C ALA A 55 7.21 -11.92 -12.73
N LYS A 56 5.95 -12.29 -12.46
CA LYS A 56 5.47 -12.66 -11.12
C LYS A 56 5.97 -14.02 -10.64
N GLU A 57 6.12 -14.98 -11.55
CA GLU A 57 6.75 -16.29 -11.28
C GLU A 57 8.25 -16.12 -10.99
N ASP A 58 8.94 -15.31 -11.80
CA ASP A 58 10.36 -14.98 -11.61
C ASP A 58 10.60 -14.25 -10.27
N ALA A 59 9.70 -13.34 -9.87
CA ALA A 59 9.78 -12.62 -8.59
C ALA A 59 9.67 -13.53 -7.36
N ARG A 60 9.16 -14.76 -7.50
CA ARG A 60 9.16 -15.78 -6.45
C ARG A 60 10.41 -16.66 -6.45
N THR A 61 11.20 -16.61 -7.51
CA THR A 61 12.30 -17.54 -7.76
C THR A 61 13.57 -16.79 -8.14
N ILE A 62 13.77 -16.51 -9.43
CA ILE A 62 15.01 -15.99 -10.03
C ILE A 62 15.30 -14.56 -9.56
N THR A 63 14.28 -13.71 -9.49
CA THR A 63 14.42 -12.28 -9.20
C THR A 63 13.91 -11.90 -7.82
N LYS A 64 13.73 -12.88 -6.91
CA LYS A 64 13.20 -12.67 -5.55
C LYS A 64 13.98 -11.62 -4.77
N GLU A 65 15.32 -11.72 -4.76
CA GLU A 65 16.19 -10.79 -4.04
C GLU A 65 16.02 -9.36 -4.58
N THR A 66 16.02 -9.20 -5.90
CA THR A 66 15.81 -7.89 -6.55
C THR A 66 14.39 -7.35 -6.38
N PHE A 67 13.39 -8.24 -6.24
CA PHE A 67 12.00 -7.85 -6.07
C PHE A 67 11.77 -7.20 -4.70
N PHE A 68 12.45 -7.69 -3.67
CA PHE A 68 12.37 -7.16 -2.31
C PHE A 68 13.58 -6.31 -1.89
N GLU A 69 14.46 -5.90 -2.81
CA GLU A 69 15.73 -5.24 -2.50
C GLU A 69 15.60 -4.03 -1.55
N LYS A 70 14.53 -3.24 -1.72
CA LYS A 70 14.23 -2.06 -0.88
C LYS A 70 13.09 -2.26 0.11
N CYS A 71 12.60 -3.49 0.23
CA CYS A 71 11.50 -3.84 1.11
C CYS A 71 12.03 -4.44 2.42
N PRO A 72 11.29 -4.31 3.53
CA PRO A 72 11.55 -5.07 4.74
C PRO A 72 11.54 -6.58 4.45
N LEU A 73 12.42 -7.35 5.11
CA LEU A 73 12.52 -8.81 4.92
C LEU A 73 11.21 -9.53 5.22
N GLN A 74 10.38 -8.93 6.09
CA GLN A 74 9.06 -9.40 6.46
C GLN A 74 8.12 -9.55 5.26
N TYR A 75 8.33 -8.80 4.16
CA TYR A 75 7.51 -8.94 2.96
C TYR A 75 7.69 -10.32 2.28
N ASP A 76 8.90 -10.88 2.27
CA ASP A 76 9.10 -12.26 1.77
C ASP A 76 8.49 -13.29 2.72
N GLN A 77 8.54 -13.06 4.04
CA GLN A 77 7.85 -13.92 5.02
C GLN A 77 6.34 -13.95 4.78
N ILE A 78 5.73 -12.78 4.56
CA ILE A 78 4.31 -12.62 4.21
C ILE A 78 3.99 -13.38 2.91
N LEU A 79 4.83 -13.22 1.87
CA LEU A 79 4.66 -13.94 0.60
C LEU A 79 4.69 -15.45 0.80
N GLN A 80 5.63 -15.97 1.59
CA GLN A 80 5.73 -17.39 1.90
C GLN A 80 4.50 -17.95 2.63
N ILE A 81 3.83 -17.13 3.46
CA ILE A 81 2.55 -17.52 4.08
C ILE A 81 1.46 -17.56 3.02
N ILE A 82 1.34 -16.52 2.19
CA ILE A 82 0.33 -16.42 1.13
C ILE A 82 0.43 -17.60 0.15
N ASP A 83 1.64 -17.93 -0.30
CA ASP A 83 1.88 -19.01 -1.27
C ASP A 83 1.53 -20.41 -0.72
N LYS A 84 1.43 -20.57 0.61
CA LYS A 84 1.05 -21.83 1.27
C LYS A 84 -0.45 -21.97 1.53
N LEU A 85 -1.23 -20.90 1.38
CA LEU A 85 -2.66 -20.93 1.65
C LEU A 85 -3.40 -21.76 0.60
N GLU A 86 -4.29 -22.63 1.05
CA GLU A 86 -5.22 -23.34 0.15
C GLU A 86 -6.40 -22.44 -0.27
N PHE A 87 -7.15 -22.88 -1.29
CA PHE A 87 -8.24 -22.09 -1.88
C PHE A 87 -9.35 -21.73 -0.88
N ASP A 88 -9.75 -22.68 -0.03
CA ASP A 88 -10.80 -22.52 0.97
C ASP A 88 -10.28 -22.21 2.38
N GLU A 89 -8.96 -22.07 2.54
CA GLU A 89 -8.32 -21.80 3.82
C GLU A 89 -8.61 -20.37 4.31
N ILE A 90 -8.80 -20.21 5.62
CA ILE A 90 -8.91 -18.89 6.25
C ILE A 90 -7.49 -18.39 6.49
N PRO A 91 -7.08 -17.25 5.89
CA PRO A 91 -5.75 -16.74 6.14
C PRO A 91 -5.52 -16.43 7.63
N PRO A 92 -4.32 -16.69 8.17
CA PRO A 92 -4.00 -16.41 9.56
C PRO A 92 -3.77 -14.91 9.76
N TYR A 93 -4.81 -14.09 9.65
CA TYR A 93 -4.77 -12.62 9.73
C TYR A 93 -3.96 -12.09 10.91
N ALA A 94 -4.12 -12.68 12.09
CA ALA A 94 -3.36 -12.33 13.29
C ALA A 94 -1.84 -12.44 13.09
N THR A 95 -1.37 -13.41 12.31
CA THR A 95 0.07 -13.56 12.00
C THR A 95 0.56 -12.42 11.14
N PHE A 96 -0.20 -12.02 10.11
CA PHE A 96 0.15 -10.86 9.28
C PHE A 96 0.20 -9.56 10.11
N TYR A 97 -0.77 -9.35 11.01
CA TYR A 97 -0.75 -8.21 11.93
C TYR A 97 0.48 -8.21 12.85
N ASN A 98 0.84 -9.36 13.43
CA ASN A 98 2.02 -9.47 14.28
C ASN A 98 3.30 -9.14 13.52
N ILE A 99 3.48 -9.68 12.31
CA ILE A 99 4.63 -9.36 11.45
C ILE A 99 4.72 -7.86 11.17
N LEU A 100 3.60 -7.22 10.85
CA LEU A 100 3.56 -5.77 10.58
C LEU A 100 3.84 -4.94 11.84
N ASN A 101 3.34 -5.35 13.01
CA ASN A 101 3.61 -4.68 14.29
C ASN A 101 5.07 -4.81 14.69
N GLU A 102 5.67 -6.00 14.58
CA GLU A 102 7.09 -6.22 14.86
C GLU A 102 7.97 -5.35 13.94
N MET A 103 7.63 -5.29 12.64
CA MET A 103 8.30 -4.41 11.69
C MET A 103 8.15 -2.93 12.06
N ALA A 104 6.97 -2.51 12.54
CA ALA A 104 6.74 -1.13 12.98
C ALA A 104 7.57 -0.81 14.24
N ASP A 105 7.57 -1.70 15.22
CA ASP A 105 8.32 -1.57 16.48
C ASP A 105 9.83 -1.50 16.23
N GLU A 106 10.37 -2.37 15.36
CA GLU A 106 11.79 -2.37 14.95
C GLU A 106 12.24 -1.05 14.31
N ASN A 107 11.32 -0.36 13.63
CA ASN A 107 11.58 0.91 12.96
C ASN A 107 11.11 2.13 13.76
N GLY A 108 10.62 1.94 14.99
CA GLY A 108 10.10 3.02 15.84
C GLY A 108 8.86 3.72 15.27
N ILE A 109 8.08 3.03 14.44
CA ILE A 109 6.87 3.56 13.81
C ILE A 109 5.69 3.40 14.78
N VAL A 110 5.14 4.51 15.23
CA VAL A 110 3.92 4.50 16.04
C VAL A 110 2.72 4.61 15.10
N VAL A 111 1.70 3.78 15.29
CA VAL A 111 0.47 3.83 14.48
C VAL A 111 -0.03 5.27 14.40
N THR A 112 -0.10 6.02 15.51
CA THR A 112 -0.56 7.42 15.56
C THR A 112 0.26 8.44 14.78
N MET A 113 1.40 8.04 14.17
CA MET A 113 2.13 8.89 13.25
C MET A 113 1.23 9.36 12.10
N LYS A 114 1.53 10.57 11.63
CA LYS A 114 0.90 11.19 10.47
C LYS A 114 1.31 10.46 9.20
N TYR A 115 0.39 10.36 8.25
CA TYR A 115 0.73 9.86 6.92
C TYR A 115 1.54 10.90 6.14
N ASP A 116 2.21 10.48 5.07
CA ASP A 116 3.04 11.36 4.23
C ASP A 116 2.25 12.52 3.59
N TRP A 117 0.93 12.37 3.44
CA TRP A 117 0.04 13.41 2.94
C TRP A 117 -0.61 14.26 4.05
N ASP A 118 -0.41 13.93 5.33
CA ASP A 118 -0.85 14.73 6.47
C ASP A 118 0.12 15.89 6.74
N ASP A 119 0.59 16.51 5.66
CA ASP A 119 1.16 17.82 5.70
C ASP A 119 0.01 18.82 5.81
N SER A 120 0.06 19.58 6.89
CA SER A 120 -0.21 21.00 6.82
C SER A 120 0.43 21.59 5.56
N LEU A 121 -0.31 21.65 4.45
CA LEU A 121 -0.14 22.70 3.44
C LEU A 121 -0.50 24.09 4.01
N SER A 122 -0.38 24.29 5.32
CA SER A 122 -0.65 25.52 6.03
C SER A 122 0.67 26.19 6.41
N SER A 123 0.98 27.24 5.66
CA SER A 123 1.69 28.45 6.10
C SER A 123 3.21 28.45 6.07
N GLY A 124 3.78 28.08 4.91
CA GLY A 124 4.91 28.84 4.38
C GLY A 124 4.40 30.12 3.71
N THR A 125 3.94 31.10 4.50
CA THR A 125 3.80 32.47 3.99
C THR A 125 5.19 32.92 3.56
N SER A 126 5.47 32.94 2.26
CA SER A 126 6.56 33.72 1.70
C SER A 126 6.29 35.18 2.05
N THR A 127 6.82 35.62 3.19
CA THR A 127 6.82 37.03 3.57
C THR A 127 7.84 37.74 2.69
N THR A 128 7.42 38.08 1.47
CA THR A 128 8.14 39.05 0.65
C THR A 128 8.05 40.39 1.39
N ASN A 129 9.18 40.84 1.95
CA ASN A 129 9.31 42.17 2.52
C ASN A 129 9.09 43.21 1.40
N ALA A 130 7.84 43.65 1.24
CA ALA A 130 7.47 44.81 0.46
C ALA A 130 6.85 45.84 1.42
N ILE A 131 7.52 46.99 1.47
CA ILE A 131 7.20 48.20 2.23
C ILE A 131 5.73 48.60 2.03
N SER A 132 4.98 48.76 3.14
CA SER A 132 3.58 49.24 3.19
C SER A 132 3.48 50.78 3.07
N PRO A 133 2.30 51.46 3.14
CA PRO A 133 0.88 50.99 3.23
C PRO A 133 -0.12 51.77 2.32
N ASP A 134 -1.31 51.21 2.00
CA ASP A 134 -2.59 51.96 2.14
C ASP A 134 -3.89 51.12 1.93
N GLN A 135 -4.84 51.35 2.86
CA GLN A 135 -6.31 51.31 2.80
C GLN A 135 -7.17 50.22 2.09
N SER A 136 -7.92 49.50 2.95
CA SER A 136 -9.40 49.34 2.95
C SER A 136 -10.11 48.07 2.39
N ALA A 137 -11.02 47.57 3.24
CA ALA A 137 -12.33 46.89 2.99
C ALA A 137 -12.45 45.36 2.74
N SER A 138 -12.72 44.65 3.85
CA SER A 138 -13.72 43.58 4.10
C SER A 138 -14.26 42.66 2.97
N ARG A 139 -14.14 41.32 3.16
CA ARG A 139 -15.26 40.39 3.45
C ARG A 139 -14.81 38.93 3.62
N SER A 140 -15.33 38.29 4.66
CA SER A 140 -15.11 36.89 5.07
C SER A 140 -15.89 35.87 4.24
N HIS A 141 -15.29 34.70 3.98
CA HIS A 141 -16.02 33.43 3.87
C HIS A 141 -15.20 32.30 4.51
N LYS A 142 -15.81 31.67 5.51
CA LYS A 142 -15.32 30.51 6.29
C LYS A 142 -15.97 29.27 5.69
N ALA A 143 -15.21 28.22 5.40
CA ALA A 143 -15.74 26.89 5.16
C ALA A 143 -14.85 25.89 5.93
N GLU A 144 -15.42 25.35 7.00
CA GLU A 144 -14.86 24.27 7.81
C GLU A 144 -15.14 22.95 7.07
N ASN A 145 -14.10 22.16 6.79
CA ASN A 145 -14.27 20.78 6.39
C ASN A 145 -13.68 19.90 7.50
N ILE A 146 -14.58 19.26 8.24
CA ILE A 146 -14.29 18.38 9.37
C ILE A 146 -13.84 17.04 8.79
N GLY A 147 -12.56 16.72 8.96
CA GLY A 147 -12.00 15.40 8.66
C GLY A 147 -12.51 14.38 9.68
N GLN A 148 -13.04 13.26 9.19
CA GLN A 148 -13.51 12.15 10.02
C GLN A 148 -12.33 11.41 10.64
N ASP A 149 -12.48 11.09 11.92
CA ASP A 149 -11.50 10.47 12.79
C ASP A 149 -10.95 9.13 12.29
N ARG A 150 -9.69 8.89 12.65
CA ARG A 150 -8.96 7.63 12.45
C ARG A 150 -9.57 6.52 13.30
N PRO A 151 -9.88 5.33 12.75
CA PRO A 151 -10.31 4.18 13.55
C PRO A 151 -9.22 3.79 14.53
N SER A 152 -9.60 3.61 15.79
CA SER A 152 -8.74 3.10 16.85
C SER A 152 -8.73 1.57 16.82
N HIS A 153 -7.76 0.94 17.49
CA HIS A 153 -7.69 -0.52 17.62
C HIS A 153 -8.95 -1.16 18.26
N GLU A 154 -9.82 -0.36 18.91
CA GLU A 154 -11.09 -0.84 19.47
C GLU A 154 -12.21 -1.00 18.42
N ASP A 155 -12.07 -0.38 17.23
CA ASP A 155 -13.09 -0.38 16.18
C ASP A 155 -13.08 -1.64 15.29
N LEU A 156 -12.07 -2.51 15.46
CA LEU A 156 -11.94 -3.79 14.75
C LEU A 156 -12.40 -4.94 15.65
N ARG A 157 -13.72 -5.17 15.72
CA ARG A 157 -14.32 -6.40 16.27
C ARG A 157 -15.23 -7.06 15.24
N VAL A 158 -14.72 -8.10 14.56
CA VAL A 158 -15.50 -9.21 13.99
C VAL A 158 -14.68 -10.49 14.13
#